data_AF-A0A1F9NB87-F1
#
_entry.id   AF-A0A1F9NB87-F1
#
_cell.length_a   1.000
_cell.length_b   1.000
_cell.length_c   1.000
_cell.angle_alpha   90.00
_cell.angle_beta   90.00
_cell.angle_gamma   90.00
#
_symmetry.space_group_name_H-M   'P 1'
#
loop_
_entity.id
_entity.type
_entity.pdbx_description
1 polymer ?
#
loop_
_entity_poly.entity_id
_entity_poly.type
_entity_poly.pdbx_seq_one_letter_code
_entity_poly.pdbx_strand_id
1 'polypeptide(L)' 'MKGLEAVVERLESGEPPLEESIRLFEEGMRLSETCRKRLDEADRKIELLLRKPGGVSRETAE' A
#
# COMPACT_ATOMS: atom_id res chain seq x y z
N MET A 1 0.45 -2.78 -6.27
CA MET A 1 -0.04 -1.39 -6.30
C MET A 1 -0.77 -1.04 -7.59
N LYS A 2 -0.47 -1.74 -8.71
CA LYS A 2 -1.13 -1.57 -10.02
C LYS A 2 -2.64 -1.35 -10.05
N GLY A 3 -3.41 -1.90 -9.11
CA GLY A 3 -4.86 -1.70 -9.06
C GLY A 3 -5.27 -0.26 -8.67
N LEU A 4 -4.61 0.34 -7.67
CA LEU A 4 -4.96 1.70 -7.22
C LEU A 4 -4.53 2.75 -8.23
N GLU A 5 -3.34 2.57 -8.83
CA GLU A 5 -2.82 3.46 -9.88
C GLU A 5 -3.76 3.49 -11.08
N ALA A 6 -4.26 2.33 -11.53
CA ALA A 6 -5.22 2.26 -12.63
C ALA A 6 -6.56 2.95 -12.30
N VAL A 7 -7.05 2.84 -11.06
CA VAL A 7 -8.27 3.53 -10.62
C VAL A 7 -8.06 5.05 -10.62
N VAL A 8 -6.93 5.53 -10.12
CA VAL A 8 -6.59 6.96 -10.10
C VAL A 8 -6.48 7.49 -11.53
N GLU A 9 -5.74 6.81 -12.40
CA GLU A 9 -5.59 7.20 -13.81
C GLU A 9 -6.94 7.27 -14.53
N ARG A 10 -7.84 6.32 -14.25
CA ARG A 10 -9.19 6.28 -14.82
C ARG A 10 -10.09 7.42 -14.31
N LEU A 11 -9.94 7.83 -13.06
CA LEU A 11 -10.67 8.97 -12.50
C LEU A 11 -10.12 10.31 -13.00
N GLU A 12 -8.79 10.44 -13.13
CA GLU A 12 -8.12 11.64 -13.62
C GLU A 12 -8.36 11.91 -15.10
N SER A 13 -8.65 10.87 -15.90
CA SER A 13 -8.99 11.05 -17.31
C SER A 13 -10.30 11.82 -17.52
N GLY A 14 -11.19 11.87 -16.51
CA GLY A 14 -12.48 12.56 -16.59
C GLY A 14 -13.48 11.94 -17.58
N GLU A 15 -13.15 10.79 -18.16
CA GLU A 15 -14.01 10.02 -19.06
C GLU A 15 -15.19 9.29 -18.39
N PRO A 16 -15.09 8.77 -17.15
CA PRO A 16 -16.14 7.93 -16.60
C PRO A 16 -17.42 8.75 -16.29
N PRO A 17 -18.61 8.23 -16.62
CA PRO A 17 -19.87 8.79 -16.13
C PRO A 17 -19.89 8.89 -14.59
N LEU A 18 -20.73 9.76 -14.03
CA LEU A 18 -20.81 10.00 -12.58
C LEU A 18 -20.97 8.70 -11.77
N GLU A 19 -21.85 7.79 -12.22
CA GLU A 19 -22.09 6.52 -11.55
C GLU A 19 -20.87 5.60 -11.56
N GLU A 20 -20.09 5.61 -12.65
CA GLU A 20 -18.84 4.86 -12.75
C GLU A 20 -17.75 5.50 -11.89
N SER A 21 -17.66 6.84 -11.89
CA SER A 21 -16.76 7.61 -11.03
C SER A 21 -16.98 7.31 -9.55
N ILE A 22 -18.23 7.20 -9.10
CA ILE A 22 -18.57 6.82 -7.71
C ILE A 22 -18.06 5.40 -7.40
N ARG A 23 -18.28 4.43 -8.29
CA ARG A 23 -17.79 3.05 -8.10
C ARG A 23 -16.27 2.97 -8.07
N LEU A 24 -15.60 3.66 -8.98
CA LEU A 24 -14.15 3.75 -9.04
C LEU A 24 -13.59 4.39 -7.76
N PHE A 25 -14.23 5.43 -7.24
CA PHE A 25 -13.84 6.05 -5.98
C PHE A 25 -13.95 5.09 -4.79
N GLU A 26 -15.07 4.36 -4.66
CA GLU A 26 -15.24 3.34 -3.63
C GLU A 26 -14.20 2.21 -3.72
N GLU A 27 -13.88 1.79 -4.94
CA GLU A 27 -12.81 0.81 -5.18
C GLU A 27 -11.44 1.35 -4.78
N GLY A 28 -11.11 2.58 -5.18
CA GLY A 28 -9.88 3.27 -4.81
C GLY A 28 -9.70 3.39 -3.30
N MET A 29 -10.78 3.70 -2.58
CA MET A 29 -10.78 3.74 -1.10
C MET A 29 -10.43 2.38 -0.49
N ARG A 30 -11.05 1.29 -0.96
CA ARG A 30 -10.75 -0.07 -0.47
C ARG A 30 -9.32 -0.50 -0.75
N LEU A 31 -8.82 -0.18 -1.95
CA LEU A 31 -7.44 -0.49 -2.34
C LEU A 31 -6.44 0.32 -1.49
N SER A 32 -6.74 1.59 -1.21
CA SER A 32 -5.94 2.47 -0.35
C SER A 32 -5.86 1.94 1.08
N GLU A 33 -6.98 1.53 1.68
CA GLU A 33 -6.99 0.91 3.01
C GLU A 33 -6.16 -0.37 3.05
N THR A 34 -6.27 -1.20 2.02
CA THR A 34 -5.47 -2.43 1.91
C THR A 34 -3.98 -2.12 1.87
N CYS A 35 -3.56 -1.10 1.12
CA CYS A 35 -2.16 -0.67 1.08
C CYS A 35 -1.69 -0.15 2.44
N ARG A 36 -2.52 0.64 3.14
CA ARG A 36 -2.23 1.11 4.50
C ARG A 36 -1.97 -0.05 5.44
N LYS A 37 -2.88 -1.02 5.49
CA LYS A 37 -2.74 -2.21 6.36
C LYS A 37 -1.44 -2.97 6.10
N ARG A 38 -1.07 -3.13 4.83
CA ARG A 38 0.18 -3.80 4.45
C ARG A 38 1.43 -3.03 4.89
N LEU A 39 1.39 -1.70 4.85
CA LEU A 39 2.47 -0.86 5.37
C LEU A 39 2.57 -1.00 6.89
N ASP A 40 1.44 -0.91 7.60
CA ASP A 40 1.40 -1.06 9.06
C ASP A 40 1.93 -2.44 9.51
N GLU A 41 1.60 -3.51 8.77
CA GLU A 41 2.12 -4.85 9.03
C GLU A 41 3.63 -4.95 8.79
N ALA A 42 4.12 -4.33 7.72
CA ALA A 42 5.55 -4.29 7.41
C ALA A 42 6.33 -3.54 8.51
N ASP A 43 5.83 -2.39 8.94
CA ASP A 43 6.43 -1.57 10.00
C ASP A 43 6.50 -2.34 11.31
N ARG A 44 5.41 -2.99 11.73
CA ARG A 44 5.41 -3.86 12.92
C ARG A 44 6.42 -4.99 12.81
N LYS A 45 6.57 -5.60 11.63
CA LYS A 45 7.54 -6.66 11.41
C LYS A 45 8.97 -6.14 11.54
N ILE A 46 9.25 -4.93 11.03
CA ILE A 46 10.55 -4.26 11.19
C ILE A 46 10.81 -3.98 12.67
N GLU A 47 9.86 -3.41 13.40
CA GLU A 47 10.00 -3.13 14.84
C GLU A 47 10.32 -4.39 15.65
N LEU A 48 9.65 -5.51 15.35
CA LEU A 48 9.91 -6.80 16.00
C LEU A 48 11.31 -7.35 15.70
N LEU A 49 11.81 -7.16 14.46
CA LEU A 49 13.17 -7.56 14.09
C LEU A 49 14.21 -6.71 14.82
N LEU A 50 13.98 -5.40 14.94
CA LEU A 50 14.87 -4.46 15.63
C LEU A 50 14.86 -4.64 17.15
N ARG A 51 13.73 -5.03 17.75
CA ARG A 51 13.60 -5.26 19.21
C ARG A 51 14.20 -6.58 19.69
N LYS A 52 14.50 -7.54 18.80
CA LYS A 52 15.21 -8.77 19.19
C LYS A 52 16.67 -8.45 19.49
N PRO A 53 17.17 -8.69 20.72
CA PRO A 53 18.60 -8.52 21.02
C PRO A 53 19.36 -9.60 20.24
N GLY A 54 20.00 -9.20 19.13
CA GLY A 54 20.71 -10.09 18.20
C GLY A 54 20.22 -10.06 16.74
N GLY A 55 19.32 -9.15 16.38
CA GLY A 55 18.68 -9.12 15.06
C GLY A 55 19.40 -8.37 13.93
N VAL A 56 20.68 -8.00 14.05
CA VAL A 56 21.56 -7.66 12.90
C VAL A 56 23.00 -8.07 13.28
N SER A 57 23.29 -9.36 13.20
CA SER A 57 24.66 -9.87 13.14
C SER A 57 24.75 -10.78 11.92
N ARG A 58 25.75 -10.51 11.06
CA ARG A 58 26.00 -11.02 9.69
C ARG A 58 25.31 -10.12 8.65
N GLU A 59 25.98 -9.29 7.85
CA GLU A 59 27.38 -9.29 7.39
C GLU A 59 27.94 -7.86 7.36
N THR A 60 28.87 -7.56 8.26
CA THR A 60 30.06 -6.78 7.88
C THR A 60 31.19 -7.81 7.84
N ALA A 61 31.46 -8.35 6.66
CA ALA A 61 32.64 -9.15 6.41
C ALA A 61 33.31 -8.57 5.16
N GLU A 62 34.45 -7.92 5.42
CA GLU A 62 35.51 -7.45 4.52
C GLU A 62 35.18 -6.50 3.35
#